data_AF-A0A2E0T7E7-F1
#
_entry.id   AF-A0A2E0T7E7-F1
#
_cell.length_a   1.000
_cell.length_b   1.000
_cell.length_c   1.000
_cell.angle_alpha   90.00
_cell.angle_beta   90.00
_cell.angle_gamma   90.00
#
_symmetry.space_group_name_H-M   'P 1'
#
loop_
_entity.id
_entity.type
_entity.pdbx_description
1 polymer ?
#
loop_
_entity_poly.entity_id
_entity_poly.type
_entity_poly.pdbx_seq_one_letter_code
_entity_poly.pdbx_strand_id
1 'polypeptide(L)'
;MLKSIKYHKMNGAGNEFIIIDNSEIGFAYTSNVVKSIYSSSPEINYDQLITIEKRAGQYLDINIWNKDGSTAEACGNASRCVAKLIFDEMDCEYVELRSKHCVHICKKMINGGVTVNMGQANTEWKSIPTLLEVNDTLNFNYNFDFKDLEGVKYTSVINVGNPHIIFWFDNIENIKPQTIGPLVESHKIFPEKINVSFAEIIDKNNIKLVVWERGAGITKACGTAACAAAYSAMKLGLSSDNLNISLPGGTLEINIDSEGNIHKTGPVELEYSSSIAIEGLYE
;
A
#
# COMPACT_ATOMS: atom_id res chain seq x y z
N MET A 1 -20.67 -29.45 -1.42
CA MET A 1 -19.70 -29.21 -2.50
C MET A 1 -19.98 -27.85 -3.12
N LEU A 2 -19.19 -26.81 -2.79
CA LEU A 2 -19.13 -25.64 -3.66
C LEU A 2 -18.54 -26.11 -4.99
N LYS A 3 -19.31 -26.03 -6.08
CA LYS A 3 -18.89 -26.51 -7.41
C LYS A 3 -17.88 -25.56 -8.06
N SER A 4 -17.87 -24.28 -7.69
CA SER A 4 -16.88 -23.30 -8.11
C SER A 4 -17.06 -22.01 -7.30
N ILE A 5 -15.98 -21.28 -7.04
CA ILE A 5 -16.02 -19.97 -6.39
C ILE A 5 -15.73 -18.90 -7.43
N LYS A 6 -16.64 -17.93 -7.57
CA LYS A 6 -16.44 -16.76 -8.44
C LYS A 6 -15.37 -15.86 -7.84
N TYR A 7 -14.50 -15.34 -8.69
CA TYR A 7 -13.51 -14.35 -8.31
C TYR A 7 -13.40 -13.24 -9.34
N HIS A 8 -12.89 -12.09 -8.88
CA HIS A 8 -12.57 -10.92 -9.70
C HIS A 8 -11.06 -10.71 -9.69
N LYS A 9 -10.44 -10.76 -10.86
CA LYS A 9 -9.03 -10.40 -11.03
C LYS A 9 -8.95 -8.89 -11.27
N MET A 10 -8.24 -8.18 -10.40
CA MET A 10 -8.17 -6.73 -10.43
C MET A 10 -6.75 -6.21 -10.27
N ASN A 11 -6.52 -5.00 -10.79
CA ASN A 11 -5.26 -4.29 -10.69
C ASN A 11 -5.45 -2.94 -9.99
N GLY A 12 -4.62 -2.64 -9.00
CA GLY A 12 -4.58 -1.34 -8.32
C GLY A 12 -3.19 -0.73 -8.41
N ALA A 13 -2.96 0.15 -9.38
CA ALA A 13 -1.68 0.81 -9.65
C ALA A 13 -0.48 -0.16 -9.81
N GLY A 14 -0.71 -1.28 -10.50
CA GLY A 14 0.29 -2.30 -10.77
C GLY A 14 0.35 -3.45 -9.74
N ASN A 15 -0.42 -3.38 -8.64
CA ASN A 15 -0.61 -4.53 -7.75
C ASN A 15 -1.81 -5.35 -8.19
N GLU A 16 -1.62 -6.67 -8.27
CA GLU A 16 -2.60 -7.60 -8.80
C GLU A 16 -3.31 -8.38 -7.69
N PHE A 17 -4.63 -8.42 -7.73
CA PHE A 17 -5.45 -9.04 -6.69
C PHE A 17 -6.43 -10.04 -7.29
N ILE A 18 -6.68 -11.13 -6.57
CA ILE A 18 -7.93 -11.88 -6.69
C ILE A 18 -8.85 -11.44 -5.58
N ILE A 19 -10.10 -11.10 -5.89
CA ILE A 19 -11.12 -10.73 -4.90
C ILE A 19 -12.25 -11.74 -4.96
N ILE A 20 -12.59 -12.32 -3.82
CA ILE A 20 -13.69 -13.27 -3.64
C ILE A 20 -14.67 -12.69 -2.64
N ASP A 21 -15.95 -12.62 -3.02
CA ASP A 21 -17.02 -12.38 -2.05
C ASP A 21 -17.35 -13.68 -1.32
N ASN A 22 -16.91 -13.79 -0.07
CA ASN A 22 -17.15 -14.94 0.79
C ASN A 22 -18.36 -14.72 1.73
N SER A 23 -19.00 -13.55 1.66
CA SER A 23 -20.00 -13.13 2.66
C SER A 23 -21.29 -13.95 2.62
N GLU A 24 -21.63 -14.51 1.45
CA GLU A 24 -22.76 -15.44 1.28
C GLU A 24 -22.34 -16.92 1.27
N ILE A 25 -21.06 -17.19 1.03
CA ILE A 25 -20.52 -18.55 0.92
C ILE A 25 -20.21 -19.12 2.31
N GLY A 26 -19.64 -18.29 3.20
CA GLY A 26 -19.24 -18.70 4.54
C GLY A 26 -18.12 -19.75 4.56
N PHE A 27 -17.27 -19.80 3.53
CA PHE A 27 -16.16 -20.74 3.46
C PHE A 27 -15.00 -20.28 4.35
N ALA A 28 -14.43 -21.19 5.14
CA ALA A 28 -13.32 -20.85 6.03
C ALA A 28 -11.99 -20.82 5.27
N TYR A 29 -11.52 -19.63 4.91
CA TYR A 29 -10.18 -19.44 4.37
C TYR A 29 -9.13 -19.59 5.48
N THR A 30 -8.38 -20.69 5.43
CA THR A 30 -7.21 -20.91 6.30
C THR A 30 -5.91 -20.70 5.50
N SER A 31 -4.79 -20.53 6.21
CA SER A 31 -3.46 -20.41 5.58
C SER A 31 -3.17 -21.54 4.59
N ASN A 32 -3.54 -22.78 4.92
CA ASN A 32 -3.34 -23.93 4.04
C ASN A 32 -4.22 -23.88 2.79
N VAL A 33 -5.47 -23.44 2.93
CA VAL A 33 -6.36 -23.28 1.79
C VAL A 33 -5.84 -22.21 0.84
N VAL A 34 -5.42 -21.05 1.36
CA VAL A 34 -4.85 -19.98 0.53
C VAL A 34 -3.62 -20.47 -0.22
N LYS A 35 -2.67 -21.14 0.47
CA LYS A 35 -1.49 -21.73 -0.18
C LYS A 35 -1.87 -22.71 -1.28
N SER A 36 -2.90 -23.52 -1.05
CA SER A 36 -3.38 -24.47 -2.06
C SER A 36 -3.95 -23.75 -3.28
N ILE A 37 -4.76 -22.69 -3.09
CA ILE A 37 -5.29 -21.87 -4.19
C ILE A 37 -4.15 -21.23 -5.01
N TYR A 38 -3.12 -20.71 -4.37
CA TYR A 38 -1.94 -20.19 -5.08
C TYR A 38 -1.21 -21.28 -5.86
N SER A 39 -1.08 -22.47 -5.28
CA SER A 39 -0.33 -23.59 -5.87
C SER A 39 -1.08 -24.28 -7.01
N SER A 40 -2.42 -24.30 -6.95
CA SER A 40 -3.28 -24.95 -7.95
C SER A 40 -3.62 -24.03 -9.13
N SER A 41 -3.36 -22.72 -9.04
CA SER A 41 -3.65 -21.75 -10.09
C SER A 41 -2.48 -20.80 -10.38
N PRO A 42 -1.28 -21.32 -10.71
CA PRO A 42 -0.11 -20.51 -11.01
C PRO A 42 -0.32 -19.55 -12.19
N GLU A 43 -1.25 -19.87 -13.10
CA GLU A 43 -1.58 -19.07 -14.28
C GLU A 43 -2.33 -17.76 -13.98
N ILE A 44 -3.01 -17.65 -12.83
CA ILE A 44 -3.78 -16.43 -12.48
C ILE A 44 -2.85 -15.29 -12.03
N ASN A 45 -1.61 -15.62 -11.65
CA ASN A 45 -0.51 -14.72 -11.23
C ASN A 45 -0.97 -13.44 -10.53
N TYR A 46 -1.13 -13.44 -9.22
CA TYR A 46 -1.59 -12.28 -8.45
C TYR A 46 -0.73 -12.11 -7.19
N ASP A 47 -0.68 -10.90 -6.64
CA ASP A 47 0.11 -10.58 -5.44
C ASP A 47 -0.60 -11.08 -4.18
N GLN A 48 -1.88 -10.75 -4.01
CA GLN A 48 -2.66 -11.03 -2.80
C GLN A 48 -4.09 -11.52 -3.12
N LEU A 49 -4.59 -12.45 -2.31
CA LEU A 49 -6.00 -12.85 -2.30
C LEU A 49 -6.77 -12.01 -1.28
N ILE A 50 -7.88 -11.42 -1.70
CA ILE A 50 -8.78 -10.64 -0.86
C ILE A 50 -10.10 -11.40 -0.72
N THR A 51 -10.53 -11.62 0.52
CA THR A 51 -11.83 -12.25 0.81
C THR A 51 -12.72 -11.27 1.54
N ILE A 52 -13.93 -11.04 1.04
CA ILE A 52 -14.95 -10.25 1.73
C ILE A 52 -15.71 -11.23 2.63
N GLU A 53 -15.47 -11.18 3.93
CA GLU A 53 -16.03 -12.14 4.89
C GLU A 53 -17.44 -11.76 5.33
N LYS A 54 -17.74 -10.46 5.35
CA LYS A 54 -19.05 -9.95 5.75
C LYS A 54 -19.37 -8.69 4.97
N ARG A 55 -20.62 -8.58 4.54
CA ARG A 55 -21.18 -7.39 3.91
C ARG A 55 -22.44 -6.96 4.65
N ALA A 56 -22.47 -5.71 5.09
CA ALA A 56 -23.62 -5.10 5.73
C ALA A 56 -23.81 -3.68 5.18
N GLY A 57 -24.51 -3.56 4.06
CA GLY A 57 -24.64 -2.29 3.35
C GLY A 57 -23.26 -1.79 2.87
N GLN A 58 -22.84 -0.63 3.37
CA GLN A 58 -21.57 0.03 3.02
C GLN A 58 -20.39 -0.43 3.90
N TYR A 59 -20.61 -1.35 4.84
CA TYR A 59 -19.60 -1.86 5.76
C TYR A 59 -19.18 -3.27 5.35
N LEU A 60 -17.89 -3.47 5.09
CA LEU A 60 -17.34 -4.77 4.70
C LEU A 60 -16.18 -5.16 5.61
N ASP A 61 -16.24 -6.40 6.10
CA ASP A 61 -15.11 -7.02 6.78
C ASP A 61 -14.34 -7.84 5.74
N ILE A 62 -13.03 -7.58 5.59
CA ILE A 62 -12.17 -8.20 4.59
C ILE A 62 -10.95 -8.87 5.24
N ASN A 63 -10.46 -9.93 4.61
CA ASN A 63 -9.12 -10.47 4.85
C ASN A 63 -8.26 -10.29 3.61
N ILE A 64 -6.96 -10.09 3.85
CA ILE A 64 -5.95 -9.92 2.80
C ILE A 64 -4.87 -10.95 3.06
N TRP A 65 -4.69 -11.86 2.10
CA TRP A 65 -3.82 -13.01 2.24
C TRP A 65 -2.64 -12.90 1.27
N ASN A 66 -1.45 -13.17 1.80
CA ASN A 66 -0.24 -13.32 1.01
C ASN A 66 -0.13 -14.73 0.42
N LYS A 67 0.80 -14.90 -0.53
CA LYS A 67 1.10 -16.20 -1.18
C LYS A 67 1.44 -17.32 -0.21
N ASP A 68 2.09 -16.97 0.90
CA ASP A 68 2.47 -17.88 1.97
C ASP A 68 1.32 -18.15 2.97
N GLY A 69 0.10 -17.70 2.67
CA GLY A 69 -1.09 -17.85 3.51
C GLY A 69 -1.05 -17.07 4.81
N SER A 70 -0.11 -16.15 5.01
CA SER A 70 -0.16 -15.16 6.09
C SER A 70 -1.16 -14.05 5.76
N THR A 71 -1.62 -13.32 6.79
CA THR A 71 -2.48 -12.15 6.60
C THR A 71 -1.64 -10.89 6.54
N ALA A 72 -1.95 -9.98 5.60
CA ALA A 72 -1.30 -8.70 5.46
C ALA A 72 -2.08 -7.60 6.18
N GLU A 73 -1.38 -6.53 6.60
CA GLU A 73 -1.95 -5.44 7.40
C GLU A 73 -2.83 -4.44 6.62
N ALA A 74 -3.36 -4.87 5.48
CA ALA A 74 -4.08 -4.10 4.48
C ALA A 74 -3.27 -3.05 3.70
N CYS A 75 -3.28 -3.20 2.38
CA CYS A 75 -2.76 -2.23 1.45
C CYS A 75 -3.91 -1.36 0.94
N GLY A 76 -3.78 -0.04 0.98
CA GLY A 76 -4.77 0.87 0.39
C GLY A 76 -4.97 0.68 -1.14
N ASN A 77 -4.20 -0.18 -1.80
CA ASN A 77 -4.45 -0.58 -3.21
C ASN A 77 -5.56 -1.62 -3.30
N ALA A 78 -5.50 -2.68 -2.47
CA ALA A 78 -6.57 -3.67 -2.38
C ALA A 78 -7.91 -3.02 -2.00
N SER A 79 -7.89 -2.08 -1.04
CA SER A 79 -9.09 -1.35 -0.63
C SER A 79 -9.76 -0.57 -1.76
N ARG A 80 -8.99 0.00 -2.71
CA ARG A 80 -9.58 0.64 -3.89
C ARG A 80 -10.26 -0.36 -4.81
N CYS A 81 -9.63 -1.52 -5.04
CA CYS A 81 -10.20 -2.57 -5.88
C CYS A 81 -11.51 -3.12 -5.29
N VAL A 82 -11.52 -3.46 -4.00
CA VAL A 82 -12.74 -3.92 -3.31
C VAL A 82 -13.84 -2.86 -3.38
N ALA A 83 -13.53 -1.61 -3.02
CA ALA A 83 -14.52 -0.54 -3.05
C ALA A 83 -15.08 -0.27 -4.46
N LYS A 84 -14.24 -0.37 -5.51
CA LYS A 84 -14.70 -0.24 -6.89
C LYS A 84 -15.75 -1.29 -7.26
N LEU A 85 -15.54 -2.55 -6.89
CA LEU A 85 -16.55 -3.61 -7.11
C LEU A 85 -17.88 -3.25 -6.43
N ILE A 86 -17.82 -2.81 -5.17
CA ILE A 86 -19.03 -2.45 -4.42
C ILE A 86 -19.73 -1.23 -5.03
N PHE A 87 -18.99 -0.22 -5.48
CA PHE A 87 -19.55 0.96 -6.15
C PHE A 87 -20.16 0.68 -7.53
N ASP A 88 -19.76 -0.43 -8.17
CA ASP A 88 -20.33 -0.89 -9.43
C ASP A 88 -21.60 -1.74 -9.21
N GLU A 89 -21.73 -2.37 -8.04
CA GLU A 89 -22.89 -3.18 -7.66
C GLU A 89 -23.97 -2.39 -6.91
N MET A 90 -23.57 -1.40 -6.12
CA MET A 90 -24.45 -0.65 -5.22
C MET A 90 -24.39 0.85 -5.50
N ASP A 91 -25.55 1.49 -5.42
CA ASP A 91 -25.65 2.95 -5.43
C ASP A 91 -25.27 3.52 -4.06
N CYS A 92 -23.97 3.68 -3.83
CA CYS A 92 -23.40 4.28 -2.64
C CYS A 92 -22.21 5.18 -2.98
N GLU A 93 -22.00 6.21 -2.15
CA GLU A 93 -20.92 7.19 -2.32
C GLU A 93 -19.66 6.83 -1.52
N TYR A 94 -19.81 6.01 -0.47
CA TYR A 94 -18.68 5.55 0.34
C TYR A 94 -18.82 4.08 0.73
N VAL A 95 -17.70 3.50 1.08
CA VAL A 95 -17.57 2.14 1.61
C VAL A 95 -16.55 2.15 2.75
N GLU A 96 -16.87 1.53 3.86
CA GLU A 96 -15.95 1.27 4.96
C GLU A 96 -15.45 -0.17 4.88
N LEU A 97 -14.14 -0.33 4.69
CA LEU A 97 -13.47 -1.63 4.66
C LEU A 97 -12.71 -1.84 5.97
N ARG A 98 -13.05 -2.89 6.70
CA ARG A 98 -12.38 -3.27 7.93
C ARG A 98 -11.56 -4.52 7.71
N SER A 99 -10.28 -4.43 7.96
CA SER A 99 -9.40 -5.58 8.10
C SER A 99 -9.06 -5.80 9.57
N LYS A 100 -8.30 -6.87 9.86
CA LYS A 100 -7.76 -7.09 11.20
C LYS A 100 -6.89 -5.93 11.72
N HIS A 101 -6.25 -5.18 10.82
CA HIS A 101 -5.22 -4.20 11.18
C HIS A 101 -5.64 -2.75 11.00
N CYS A 102 -6.57 -2.46 10.09
CA CYS A 102 -7.01 -1.10 9.83
C CYS A 102 -8.45 -1.01 9.32
N VAL A 103 -8.98 0.22 9.38
CA VAL A 103 -10.23 0.62 8.74
C VAL A 103 -9.90 1.64 7.65
N HIS A 104 -10.37 1.39 6.44
CA HIS A 104 -10.26 2.32 5.31
C HIS A 104 -11.64 2.81 4.90
N ILE A 105 -11.78 4.13 4.81
CA ILE A 105 -12.97 4.76 4.23
C ILE A 105 -12.66 5.07 2.77
N CYS A 106 -13.33 4.38 1.87
CA CYS A 106 -13.23 4.59 0.43
C CYS A 106 -14.39 5.47 -0.04
N LYS A 107 -14.11 6.45 -0.90
CA LYS A 107 -15.12 7.32 -1.53
C LYS A 107 -15.09 7.15 -3.04
N LYS A 108 -16.28 7.18 -3.66
CA LYS A 108 -16.47 7.14 -5.10
C LYS A 108 -16.20 8.52 -5.69
N MET A 109 -15.36 8.58 -6.71
CA MET A 109 -15.10 9.82 -7.45
C MET A 109 -16.08 9.97 -8.61
N ILE A 110 -16.34 11.21 -9.04
CA ILE A 110 -17.23 11.52 -10.17
C ILE A 110 -16.74 10.85 -11.47
N ASN A 111 -15.43 10.73 -11.65
CA ASN A 111 -14.81 10.08 -12.81
C ASN A 111 -14.78 8.54 -12.70
N GLY A 112 -15.40 7.94 -11.69
CA GLY A 112 -15.39 6.50 -11.45
C GLY A 112 -14.16 5.97 -10.72
N GLY A 113 -13.21 6.84 -10.36
CA GLY A 113 -12.08 6.49 -9.50
C GLY A 113 -12.48 6.23 -8.05
N VAL A 114 -11.53 5.77 -7.24
CA VAL A 114 -11.71 5.55 -5.80
C VAL A 114 -10.63 6.27 -5.02
N THR A 115 -11.05 7.05 -4.04
CA THR A 115 -10.17 7.68 -3.05
C THR A 115 -10.25 6.91 -1.74
N VAL A 116 -9.11 6.63 -1.11
CA VAL A 116 -9.03 5.98 0.20
C VAL A 116 -8.49 6.96 1.22
N ASN A 117 -9.20 7.13 2.33
CA ASN A 117 -8.63 7.79 3.50
C ASN A 117 -7.65 6.84 4.18
N MET A 118 -6.36 7.20 4.15
CA MET A 118 -5.24 6.46 4.73
C MET A 118 -4.95 6.87 6.18
N GLY A 119 -5.75 7.77 6.75
CA GLY A 119 -5.56 8.33 8.09
C GLY A 119 -4.49 9.41 8.12
N GLN A 120 -4.00 9.71 9.32
CA GLN A 120 -2.96 10.72 9.56
C GLN A 120 -1.58 10.08 9.66
N ALA A 121 -0.55 10.80 9.24
CA ALA A 121 0.83 10.40 9.51
C ALA A 121 1.23 10.72 10.96
N ASN A 122 2.07 9.86 11.53
CA ASN A 122 2.68 10.04 12.83
C ASN A 122 4.16 10.43 12.66
N THR A 123 4.50 11.61 13.17
CA THR A 123 5.85 12.18 13.17
C THR A 123 6.49 12.16 14.56
N GLU A 124 5.90 11.47 15.54
CA GLU A 124 6.55 11.19 16.82
C GLU A 124 7.63 10.14 16.61
N TRP A 125 8.86 10.40 17.04
CA TRP A 125 9.98 9.49 16.80
C TRP A 125 9.74 8.09 17.39
N LYS A 126 9.01 7.99 18.50
CA LYS A 126 8.65 6.72 19.16
C LYS A 126 7.71 5.85 18.31
N SER A 127 7.04 6.43 17.31
CA SER A 127 6.24 5.67 16.35
C SER A 127 7.12 5.02 15.27
N ILE A 128 8.36 5.46 15.13
CA ILE A 128 9.37 4.83 14.28
C ILE A 128 10.08 3.79 15.13
N PRO A 129 10.27 2.54 14.66
CA PRO A 129 11.01 1.53 15.40
C PRO A 129 12.50 1.81 15.29
N THR A 130 12.95 2.94 15.86
CA THR A 130 14.34 3.39 15.85
C THR A 130 14.97 3.34 17.23
N LEU A 131 16.26 3.03 17.30
CA LEU A 131 17.05 3.05 18.54
C LEU A 131 17.58 4.46 18.90
N LEU A 132 17.26 5.47 18.08
CA LEU A 132 17.73 6.84 18.26
C LEU A 132 16.60 7.70 18.78
N GLU A 133 16.90 8.57 19.74
CA GLU A 133 16.01 9.68 20.05
C GLU A 133 16.14 10.74 18.96
N VAL A 134 15.01 11.13 18.38
CA VAL A 134 14.95 12.05 17.24
C VAL A 134 14.04 13.22 17.58
N ASN A 135 14.59 14.44 17.55
CA ASN A 135 13.83 15.66 17.83
C ASN A 135 12.96 16.11 16.65
N ASP A 136 13.46 15.93 15.43
CA ASP A 136 12.76 16.27 14.20
C ASP A 136 12.84 15.09 13.24
N THR A 137 11.72 14.38 13.09
CA THR A 137 11.67 13.21 12.23
C THR A 137 11.62 13.59 10.74
N LEU A 138 11.23 14.82 10.39
CA LEU A 138 11.19 15.28 9.00
C LEU A 138 12.57 15.73 8.51
N ASN A 139 13.44 16.17 9.42
CA ASN A 139 14.86 16.45 9.20
C ASN A 139 15.75 15.47 10.00
N PHE A 140 15.55 14.18 9.78
CA PHE A 140 16.28 13.10 10.43
C PHE A 140 17.79 13.15 10.09
N ASN A 141 18.56 13.73 11.00
CA ASN A 141 20.00 13.90 10.83
C ASN A 141 20.77 12.67 11.33
N TYR A 142 20.94 11.68 10.47
CA TYR A 142 21.77 10.51 10.73
C TYR A 142 22.64 10.19 9.52
N ASN A 143 23.95 10.08 9.72
CA ASN A 143 24.87 9.64 8.68
C ASN A 143 24.96 8.12 8.65
N PHE A 144 24.43 7.52 7.58
CA PHE A 144 24.54 6.08 7.34
C PHE A 144 25.91 5.63 6.82
N ASP A 145 26.78 6.56 6.41
CA ASP A 145 28.11 6.29 5.84
C ASP A 145 28.05 5.41 4.57
N PHE A 146 27.00 5.61 3.76
CA PHE A 146 26.82 4.94 2.47
C PHE A 146 27.03 5.91 1.33
N LYS A 147 27.95 5.56 0.42
CA LYS A 147 28.29 6.40 -0.75
C LYS A 147 27.08 6.67 -1.66
N ASP A 148 26.16 5.71 -1.77
CA ASP A 148 24.92 5.86 -2.55
C ASP A 148 23.96 6.92 -1.99
N LEU A 149 24.18 7.41 -0.76
CA LEU A 149 23.44 8.49 -0.14
C LEU A 149 24.17 9.84 -0.18
N GLU A 150 25.31 9.93 -0.88
CA GLU A 150 25.93 11.22 -1.19
C GLU A 150 24.96 12.07 -2.02
N GLY A 151 24.76 13.34 -1.63
CA GLY A 151 23.87 14.28 -2.32
C GLY A 151 22.44 14.33 -1.79
N VAL A 152 22.08 13.53 -0.78
CA VAL A 152 20.82 13.69 -0.03
C VAL A 152 20.73 15.11 0.55
N LYS A 153 19.60 15.79 0.32
CA LYS A 153 19.32 17.13 0.86
C LYS A 153 18.65 17.06 2.22
N TYR A 154 17.69 16.17 2.35
CA TYR A 154 16.89 15.95 3.54
C TYR A 154 16.66 14.46 3.71
N THR A 155 16.47 14.03 4.95
CA THR A 155 16.01 12.68 5.27
C THR A 155 14.82 12.80 6.19
N SER A 156 13.73 12.12 5.88
CA SER A 156 12.53 12.09 6.72
C SER A 156 12.25 10.67 7.16
N VAL A 157 11.93 10.47 8.44
CA VAL A 157 11.37 9.24 8.98
C VAL A 157 9.94 9.49 9.46
N ILE A 158 9.01 8.67 9.01
CA ILE A 158 7.58 8.90 9.26
C ILE A 158 6.83 7.57 9.32
N ASN A 159 5.80 7.50 10.14
CA ASN A 159 4.92 6.33 10.22
C ASN A 159 3.54 6.70 9.67
N VAL A 160 3.04 5.91 8.72
CA VAL A 160 1.69 6.08 8.13
C VAL A 160 0.87 4.79 8.30
N GLY A 161 1.01 4.15 9.46
CA GLY A 161 0.56 2.79 9.77
C GLY A 161 1.72 1.78 9.72
N ASN A 162 2.73 2.04 8.89
CA ASN A 162 4.02 1.33 8.89
C ASN A 162 5.18 2.34 8.72
N PRO A 163 6.42 2.00 9.12
CA PRO A 163 7.52 2.96 9.16
C PRO A 163 8.17 3.14 7.78
N HIS A 164 8.51 4.40 7.46
CA HIS A 164 9.20 4.80 6.22
C HIS A 164 10.38 5.71 6.54
N ILE A 165 11.46 5.54 5.78
CA ILE A 165 12.54 6.51 5.64
C ILE A 165 12.57 7.00 4.19
N ILE A 166 12.66 8.30 4.01
CA ILE A 166 12.65 8.96 2.70
C ILE A 166 13.92 9.79 2.58
N PHE A 167 14.70 9.53 1.53
CA PHE A 167 15.87 10.31 1.16
C PHE A 167 15.52 11.22 -0.02
N TRP A 168 15.69 12.53 0.18
CA TRP A 168 15.35 13.55 -0.81
C TRP A 168 16.58 13.95 -1.63
N PHE A 169 16.49 13.83 -2.96
CA PHE A 169 17.55 14.16 -3.91
C PHE A 169 17.08 15.19 -4.94
N ASP A 170 18.05 15.84 -5.59
CA ASP A 170 17.78 16.67 -6.78
C ASP A 170 17.48 15.81 -8.02
N ASN A 171 18.00 14.57 -8.08
CA ASN A 171 17.80 13.61 -9.15
C ASN A 171 18.05 12.18 -8.61
N ILE A 172 17.17 11.23 -8.92
CA ILE A 172 17.27 9.83 -8.46
C ILE A 172 17.68 8.81 -9.54
N GLU A 173 17.99 9.23 -10.76
CA GLU A 173 18.28 8.34 -11.92
C GLU A 173 19.45 7.39 -11.69
N ASN A 174 20.48 7.82 -10.97
CA ASN A 174 21.70 7.02 -10.74
C ASN A 174 21.68 6.22 -9.44
N ILE A 175 20.60 6.33 -8.65
CA ILE A 175 20.47 5.56 -7.41
C ILE A 175 20.29 4.09 -7.75
N LYS A 176 20.88 3.21 -6.93
CA LYS A 176 20.76 1.76 -7.04
C LYS A 176 19.97 1.19 -5.85
N PRO A 177 18.62 1.28 -5.85
CA PRO A 177 17.81 0.84 -4.71
C PRO A 177 18.04 -0.62 -4.34
N GLN A 178 18.39 -1.48 -5.30
CA GLN A 178 18.72 -2.89 -5.06
C GLN A 178 19.96 -3.07 -4.17
N THR A 179 20.88 -2.10 -4.21
CA THR A 179 22.13 -2.13 -3.44
C THR A 179 21.96 -1.46 -2.09
N ILE A 180 21.41 -0.24 -2.07
CA ILE A 180 21.32 0.57 -0.85
C ILE A 180 20.08 0.26 -0.01
N GLY A 181 18.97 -0.12 -0.64
CA GLY A 181 17.70 -0.43 0.01
C GLY A 181 17.82 -1.48 1.13
N PRO A 182 18.37 -2.69 0.87
CA PRO A 182 18.49 -3.72 1.91
C PRO A 182 19.43 -3.30 3.07
N LEU A 183 20.45 -2.48 2.79
CA LEU A 183 21.38 -1.98 3.79
C LEU A 183 20.70 -1.00 4.76
N VAL A 184 19.85 -0.11 4.25
CA VAL A 184 19.08 0.83 5.08
C VAL A 184 17.90 0.12 5.75
N GLU A 185 17.17 -0.73 5.02
CA GLU A 185 16.02 -1.49 5.53
C GLU A 185 16.39 -2.23 6.83
N SER A 186 17.53 -2.91 6.82
CA SER A 186 18.00 -3.73 7.94
C SER A 186 19.08 -3.04 8.77
N HIS A 187 19.23 -1.72 8.65
CA HIS A 187 20.26 -0.99 9.38
C HIS A 187 20.03 -1.13 10.89
N LYS A 188 21.12 -1.23 11.68
CA LYS A 188 21.08 -1.51 13.13
C LYS A 188 20.19 -0.59 13.96
N ILE A 189 19.94 0.62 13.46
CA ILE A 189 19.09 1.60 14.14
C ILE A 189 17.60 1.31 13.97
N PHE A 190 17.21 0.41 13.06
CA PHE A 190 15.83 0.03 12.77
C PHE A 190 15.60 -1.46 13.10
N PRO A 191 15.45 -1.86 14.39
CA PRO A 191 15.28 -3.24 14.79
C PRO A 191 14.09 -3.97 14.12
N GLU A 192 13.01 -3.25 13.80
CA GLU A 192 11.84 -3.82 13.12
C GLU A 192 11.84 -3.56 11.60
N LYS A 193 13.02 -3.19 11.08
CA LYS A 193 13.26 -2.74 9.71
C LYS A 193 12.40 -1.54 9.30
N ILE A 194 12.63 -1.02 8.09
CA ILE A 194 11.93 0.17 7.58
C ILE A 194 11.76 0.12 6.06
N ASN A 195 10.67 0.71 5.54
CA ASN A 195 10.54 0.92 4.09
C ASN A 195 11.45 2.07 3.66
N VAL A 196 12.18 1.91 2.56
CA VAL A 196 13.18 2.88 2.11
C VAL A 196 12.73 3.51 0.80
N SER A 197 12.60 4.83 0.80
CA SER A 197 12.17 5.61 -0.35
C SER A 197 13.25 6.58 -0.82
N PHE A 198 13.41 6.67 -2.13
CA PHE A 198 14.27 7.64 -2.81
C PHE A 198 13.36 8.58 -3.61
N ALA A 199 13.36 9.86 -3.25
CA ALA A 199 12.40 10.83 -3.75
C ALA A 199 13.09 12.01 -4.45
N GLU A 200 12.50 12.43 -5.57
CA GLU A 200 12.90 13.61 -6.35
C GLU A 200 11.69 14.54 -6.46
N ILE A 201 11.87 15.81 -6.04
CA ILE A 201 10.85 16.85 -6.22
C ILE A 201 10.96 17.37 -7.65
N ILE A 202 9.97 17.06 -8.50
CA ILE A 202 9.93 17.54 -9.88
C ILE A 202 9.40 18.97 -9.92
N ASP A 203 8.29 19.21 -9.21
CA ASP A 203 7.72 20.53 -8.96
C ASP A 203 6.82 20.49 -7.71
N LYS A 204 6.06 21.56 -7.45
CA LYS A 204 5.20 21.69 -6.27
C LYS A 204 4.11 20.62 -6.19
N ASN A 205 3.68 20.06 -7.31
CA ASN A 205 2.57 19.11 -7.42
C ASN A 205 3.03 17.73 -7.91
N ASN A 206 4.31 17.50 -8.18
CA ASN A 206 4.81 16.24 -8.75
C ASN A 206 6.09 15.77 -8.05
N ILE A 207 6.07 14.53 -7.57
CA ILE A 207 7.22 13.85 -6.95
C ILE A 207 7.44 12.53 -7.67
N LYS A 208 8.69 12.23 -8.02
CA LYS A 208 9.10 10.92 -8.52
C LYS A 208 9.64 10.08 -7.36
N LEU A 209 9.19 8.84 -7.24
CA LEU A 209 9.45 7.99 -6.09
C LEU A 209 9.87 6.58 -6.51
N VAL A 210 10.95 6.08 -5.91
CA VAL A 210 11.37 4.68 -6.01
C VAL A 210 11.48 4.08 -4.62
N VAL A 211 10.95 2.87 -4.44
CA VAL A 211 10.76 2.27 -3.11
C VAL A 211 11.40 0.89 -3.05
N TRP A 212 12.14 0.66 -1.97
CA TRP A 212 12.50 -0.65 -1.46
C TRP A 212 11.61 -0.94 -0.24
N GLU A 213 10.64 -1.83 -0.43
CA GLU A 213 9.67 -2.18 0.60
C GLU A 213 10.24 -3.22 1.59
N ARG A 214 9.94 -3.00 2.87
CA ARG A 214 10.33 -3.85 3.98
C ARG A 214 9.84 -5.28 3.75
N GLY A 215 10.77 -6.22 3.62
CA GLY A 215 10.48 -7.65 3.39
C GLY A 215 10.05 -8.03 1.97
N ALA A 216 9.87 -7.06 1.05
CA ALA A 216 9.43 -7.32 -0.33
C ALA A 216 10.48 -6.90 -1.38
N GLY A 217 11.40 -5.99 -1.04
CA GLY A 217 12.39 -5.47 -1.98
C GLY A 217 11.79 -4.42 -2.91
N ILE A 218 12.27 -4.34 -4.16
CA ILE A 218 11.76 -3.34 -5.11
C ILE A 218 10.36 -3.69 -5.57
N THR A 219 9.44 -2.74 -5.42
CA THR A 219 8.07 -2.85 -5.89
C THR A 219 7.75 -1.80 -6.94
N LYS A 220 6.74 -2.08 -7.77
CA LYS A 220 6.28 -1.14 -8.79
C LYS A 220 5.50 0.02 -8.18
N ALA A 221 4.78 -0.20 -7.10
CA ALA A 221 4.02 0.83 -6.41
C ALA A 221 3.87 0.48 -4.93
N CYS A 222 4.13 1.46 -4.05
CA CYS A 222 3.89 1.36 -2.62
C CYS A 222 3.00 2.51 -2.18
N GLY A 223 1.74 2.21 -1.84
CA GLY A 223 0.76 3.23 -1.52
C GLY A 223 1.07 4.00 -0.23
N THR A 224 1.60 3.34 0.79
CA THR A 224 1.99 3.99 2.05
C THR A 224 3.25 4.82 1.89
N ALA A 225 4.23 4.36 1.10
CA ALA A 225 5.42 5.18 0.78
C ALA A 225 5.05 6.46 0.02
N ALA A 226 4.09 6.39 -0.90
CA ALA A 226 3.55 7.57 -1.58
C ALA A 226 2.92 8.56 -0.58
N CYS A 227 2.13 8.06 0.37
CA CYS A 227 1.53 8.88 1.44
C CYS A 227 2.60 9.51 2.34
N ALA A 228 3.61 8.73 2.74
CA ALA A 228 4.72 9.16 3.57
C ALA A 228 5.56 10.26 2.90
N ALA A 229 5.89 10.07 1.61
CA ALA A 229 6.61 11.07 0.81
C ALA A 229 5.79 12.34 0.64
N ALA A 230 4.51 12.22 0.29
CA ALA A 230 3.61 13.36 0.11
C ALA A 230 3.49 14.22 1.38
N TYR A 231 3.22 13.58 2.52
CA TYR A 231 3.08 14.27 3.79
C TYR A 231 4.38 14.94 4.22
N SER A 232 5.51 14.23 4.07
CA SER A 232 6.83 14.78 4.42
C SER A 232 7.21 15.97 3.54
N ALA A 233 6.97 15.90 2.22
CA ALA A 233 7.23 17.01 1.29
C ALA A 233 6.38 18.24 1.63
N MET A 234 5.09 18.06 1.93
CA MET A 234 4.20 19.14 2.33
C MET A 234 4.69 19.81 3.61
N LYS A 235 5.03 19.03 4.64
CA LYS A 235 5.50 19.57 5.93
C LYS A 235 6.86 20.25 5.84
N LEU A 236 7.74 19.79 4.95
CA LEU A 236 9.01 20.46 4.64
C LEU A 236 8.85 21.70 3.74
N GLY A 237 7.63 22.01 3.28
CA GLY A 237 7.37 23.12 2.37
C GLY A 237 7.88 22.88 0.94
N LEU A 238 8.17 21.63 0.57
CA LEU A 238 8.70 21.24 -0.73
C LEU A 238 7.58 21.12 -1.78
N SER A 239 6.39 20.65 -1.38
CA SER A 239 5.22 20.46 -2.24
C SER A 239 4.00 21.26 -1.75
N SER A 240 2.92 21.23 -2.53
CA SER A 240 1.55 21.52 -2.07
C SER A 240 0.99 20.34 -1.26
N ASP A 241 -0.28 20.46 -0.85
CA ASP A 241 -1.09 19.45 -0.17
C ASP A 241 -1.84 18.52 -1.15
N ASN A 242 -1.97 18.90 -2.42
CA ASN A 242 -2.43 18.04 -3.51
C ASN A 242 -1.30 17.78 -4.51
N LEU A 243 -0.92 16.53 -4.70
CA LEU A 243 0.24 16.15 -5.51
C LEU A 243 0.12 14.76 -6.13
N ASN A 244 0.84 14.57 -7.23
CA ASN A 244 1.04 13.32 -7.91
C ASN A 244 2.37 12.69 -7.49
N ILE A 245 2.31 11.41 -7.10
CA ILE A 245 3.47 10.57 -6.86
C ILE A 245 3.64 9.62 -8.05
N SER A 246 4.67 9.84 -8.86
CA SER A 246 5.03 8.97 -9.96
C SER A 246 5.90 7.82 -9.47
N LEU A 247 5.37 6.60 -9.51
CA LEU A 247 6.08 5.35 -9.22
C LEU A 247 6.30 4.54 -10.51
N PRO A 248 7.17 3.51 -10.52
CA PRO A 248 7.35 2.65 -11.69
C PRO A 248 6.06 1.98 -12.20
N GLY A 249 5.09 1.72 -11.32
CA GLY A 249 3.80 1.09 -11.63
C GLY A 249 2.70 2.06 -12.04
N GLY A 250 2.96 3.37 -12.01
CA GLY A 250 2.00 4.41 -12.35
C GLY A 250 1.94 5.54 -11.32
N THR A 251 1.02 6.46 -11.56
CA THR A 251 0.86 7.66 -10.73
C THR A 251 -0.25 7.47 -9.70
N LEU A 252 0.03 7.88 -8.46
CA LEU A 252 -0.95 8.01 -7.39
C LEU A 252 -1.16 9.49 -7.09
N GLU A 253 -2.41 9.92 -6.97
CA GLU A 253 -2.77 11.25 -6.50
C GLU A 253 -2.93 11.20 -4.98
N ILE A 254 -2.26 12.09 -4.27
CA ILE A 254 -2.32 12.24 -2.84
C ILE A 254 -2.81 13.64 -2.51
N ASN A 255 -3.88 13.71 -1.73
CA ASN A 255 -4.38 14.95 -1.14
C ASN A 255 -4.30 14.86 0.38
N ILE A 256 -3.79 15.91 1.03
CA ILE A 256 -3.74 16.01 2.48
C ILE A 256 -4.73 17.10 2.88
N ASP A 257 -5.73 16.75 3.68
CA ASP A 257 -6.75 17.72 4.08
C ASP A 257 -6.27 18.63 5.22
N SER A 258 -7.09 19.61 5.57
CA SER A 258 -6.80 20.57 6.65
C SER A 258 -6.68 19.94 8.04
N GLU A 259 -7.23 18.74 8.23
CA GLU A 259 -7.09 17.97 9.46
C GLU A 259 -5.84 17.08 9.45
N GLY A 260 -5.13 17.00 8.31
CA GLY A 260 -3.93 16.20 8.13
C GLY A 260 -4.20 14.75 7.71
N ASN A 261 -5.44 14.39 7.35
CA ASN A 261 -5.70 13.06 6.79
C ASN A 261 -5.17 12.98 5.36
N ILE A 262 -4.60 11.83 5.03
CA ILE A 262 -4.03 11.56 3.72
C ILE A 262 -5.05 10.78 2.90
N HIS A 263 -5.50 11.38 1.81
CA HIS A 263 -6.43 10.80 0.84
C HIS A 263 -5.64 10.35 -0.38
N LYS A 264 -5.71 9.05 -0.68
CA LYS A 264 -5.01 8.44 -1.81
C LYS A 264 -5.99 8.03 -2.90
N THR A 265 -5.79 8.57 -4.09
CA THR A 265 -6.50 8.18 -5.32
C THR A 265 -5.51 7.52 -6.27
N GLY A 266 -5.96 6.52 -7.02
CA GLY A 266 -5.12 5.86 -8.02
C GLY A 266 -5.94 4.96 -8.93
N PRO A 267 -5.35 4.51 -10.05
CA PRO A 267 -6.05 3.66 -11.00
C PRO A 267 -6.49 2.35 -10.36
N VAL A 268 -7.64 1.87 -10.82
CA VAL A 268 -8.24 0.58 -10.49
C VAL A 268 -8.79 0.00 -11.78
N GLU A 269 -8.49 -1.27 -12.03
CA GLU A 269 -8.97 -1.99 -13.21
C GLU A 269 -9.52 -3.35 -12.81
N LEU A 270 -10.68 -3.70 -13.36
CA LEU A 270 -11.18 -5.07 -13.37
C LEU A 270 -10.66 -5.73 -14.65
N GLU A 271 -9.71 -6.65 -14.53
CA GLU A 271 -9.14 -7.35 -15.69
C GLU A 271 -10.15 -8.36 -16.25
N TYR A 272 -10.66 -9.25 -15.38
CA TYR A 272 -11.71 -10.19 -15.72
C TYR A 272 -12.38 -10.77 -14.46
N SER A 273 -13.50 -11.44 -14.66
CA SER A 273 -14.16 -12.26 -13.64
C SER A 273 -14.21 -13.70 -14.13
N SER A 274 -13.93 -14.65 -13.25
CA SER A 274 -13.95 -16.08 -13.57
C SER A 274 -14.37 -16.89 -12.33
N SER A 275 -14.30 -18.22 -12.43
CA SER A 275 -14.57 -19.10 -11.30
C SER A 275 -13.48 -20.15 -11.16
N ILE A 276 -13.08 -20.44 -9.93
CA ILE A 276 -12.11 -21.48 -9.59
C ILE A 276 -12.82 -22.70 -9.00
N ALA A 277 -12.50 -23.90 -9.49
CA ALA A 277 -12.99 -25.14 -8.90
C ALA A 277 -12.21 -25.42 -7.60
N ILE A 278 -12.93 -25.77 -6.55
CA ILE A 278 -12.35 -26.13 -5.24
C ILE A 278 -12.60 -27.62 -5.01
N GLU A 279 -11.98 -28.46 -5.84
CA GLU A 279 -11.94 -29.90 -5.59
C GLU A 279 -10.76 -30.18 -4.64
N GLY A 280 -11.02 -30.91 -3.55
CA GLY A 280 -9.97 -31.38 -2.63
C GLY A 280 -9.59 -30.46 -1.44
N LEU A 281 -10.20 -29.28 -1.27
CA LEU A 281 -10.00 -28.44 -0.06
C LEU A 281 -10.96 -28.79 1.10
N TYR A 282 -11.72 -29.88 0.97
CA TYR A 282 -12.77 -30.32 1.90
C TYR A 282 -12.38 -31.52 2.79
N GLU A 283 -11.15 -32.01 2.71
CA GLU A 283 -10.65 -33.09 3.57
C GLU A 283 -9.75 -32.56 4.68
#